data_AF-A0A8H5SM26-F1
#
_entry.id   AF-A0A8H5SM26-F1
#
_cell.length_a   1.000
_cell.length_b   1.000
_cell.length_c   1.000
_cell.angle_alpha   90.00
_cell.angle_beta   90.00
_cell.angle_gamma   90.00
#
_symmetry.space_group_name_H-M   'P 1'
#
loop_
_entity.id
_entity.type
_entity.pdbx_description
1 polymer ?
#
loop_
_entity_poly.entity_id
_entity_poly.type
_entity_poly.pdbx_seq_one_letter_code
_entity_poly.pdbx_strand_id
1 'polypeptide(L)'
;MHFTKKIDRAFQWAGEKMGAEARTAHSDEFKNLENEMTLRHDGMERMHKSMSSYVKWMSRRNELLDDKERGTPMSYLGRTMATHGEDFEQESEFGNCLLSLGRANERIAGIQDSYVDCANATWLDNLERSLAMM
;
A
#
# COMPACT_ATOMS: atom_id res chain seq x y z
N MET A 1 -35.00 63.89 -20.26
CA MET A 1 -33.97 62.82 -20.19
C MET A 1 -32.74 63.27 -19.39
N HIS A 2 -32.86 63.50 -18.07
CA HIS A 2 -31.71 63.95 -17.23
C HIS A 2 -31.53 63.14 -15.92
N PHE A 3 -32.52 62.33 -15.54
CA PHE A 3 -32.47 61.51 -14.31
C PHE A 3 -31.72 60.19 -14.49
N THR A 4 -31.76 59.58 -15.68
CA THR A 4 -31.07 58.32 -15.98
C THR A 4 -29.55 58.44 -15.86
N LYS A 5 -28.96 59.54 -16.36
CA LYS A 5 -27.51 59.80 -16.29
C LYS A 5 -26.94 59.91 -14.86
N LYS A 6 -27.75 60.32 -13.88
CA LYS A 6 -27.31 60.42 -12.48
C LYS A 6 -27.32 59.06 -11.78
N ILE A 7 -28.26 58.20 -12.16
CA ILE A 7 -28.36 56.81 -11.68
C ILE A 7 -27.19 55.99 -12.22
N ASP A 8 -26.89 56.12 -13.52
CA ASP A 8 -25.73 55.44 -14.14
C ASP A 8 -24.41 55.81 -13.45
N ARG A 9 -24.22 57.10 -13.14
CA ARG A 9 -23.01 57.58 -12.44
C ARG A 9 -22.91 57.06 -11.00
N ALA A 10 -24.05 56.81 -10.34
CA ALA A 10 -24.08 56.22 -9.00
C ALA A 10 -23.75 54.72 -9.04
N PHE A 11 -24.22 53.99 -10.07
CA PHE A 11 -23.83 52.59 -10.31
C PHE A 11 -22.35 52.47 -10.68
N GLN A 12 -21.85 53.39 -11.50
CA GLN A 12 -20.45 53.45 -11.89
C GLN A 12 -19.54 53.75 -10.67
N TRP A 13 -19.94 54.71 -9.83
CA TRP A 13 -19.24 54.98 -8.56
C TRP A 13 -19.32 53.80 -7.59
N ALA A 14 -20.44 53.09 -7.50
CA ALA A 14 -20.57 51.90 -6.67
C ALA A 14 -19.65 50.76 -7.17
N GLY A 15 -19.54 50.55 -8.48
CA GLY A 15 -18.64 49.55 -9.08
C GLY A 15 -17.15 49.94 -9.05
N GLU A 16 -16.83 51.24 -9.01
CA GLU A 16 -15.44 51.72 -8.88
C GLU A 16 -14.96 51.79 -7.42
N LYS A 17 -15.87 52.06 -6.45
CA LYS A 17 -15.52 52.16 -5.02
C LYS A 17 -15.69 50.85 -4.25
N MET A 18 -16.70 50.05 -4.60
CA MET A 18 -16.67 48.61 -4.31
C MET A 18 -15.89 48.01 -5.46
N GLY A 19 -14.57 48.20 -5.42
CA GLY A 19 -13.68 47.57 -6.39
C GLY A 19 -14.16 46.15 -6.58
N ALA A 20 -14.45 45.78 -7.82
CA ALA A 20 -14.45 44.40 -8.20
C ALA A 20 -13.01 43.90 -7.98
N GLU A 21 -12.62 43.75 -6.72
CA GLU A 21 -11.62 42.80 -6.30
C GLU A 21 -12.22 41.48 -6.74
N ALA A 22 -12.01 41.15 -8.02
CA ALA A 22 -12.05 39.80 -8.49
C ALA A 22 -11.19 39.07 -7.46
N ARG A 23 -11.84 38.36 -6.53
CA ARG A 23 -11.15 37.59 -5.50
C ARG A 23 -10.04 36.89 -6.25
N THR A 24 -8.79 37.10 -5.83
CA THR A 24 -7.66 36.36 -6.35
C THR A 24 -7.92 34.90 -6.02
N ALA A 25 -8.62 34.24 -6.93
CA ALA A 25 -9.01 32.85 -6.86
C ALA A 25 -8.05 32.12 -7.79
N HIS A 26 -7.59 30.97 -7.36
CA HIS A 26 -6.84 30.08 -8.22
C HIS A 26 -7.65 29.77 -9.49
N SER A 27 -6.95 29.64 -10.61
CA SER A 27 -7.57 29.15 -11.84
C SER A 27 -8.21 27.78 -11.58
N ASP A 28 -9.25 27.46 -12.32
CA ASP A 28 -9.89 26.14 -12.18
C ASP A 28 -8.91 25.00 -12.51
N GLU A 29 -7.93 25.26 -13.37
CA GLU A 29 -6.80 24.36 -13.63
C GLU A 29 -5.99 24.08 -12.36
N PHE A 30 -5.62 25.12 -11.60
CA PHE A 30 -4.89 24.93 -10.35
C PHE A 30 -5.71 24.17 -9.30
N LYS A 31 -7.01 24.47 -9.17
CA LYS A 31 -7.90 23.73 -8.25
C LYS A 31 -8.00 22.26 -8.64
N ASN A 32 -8.05 21.96 -9.93
CA ASN A 32 -8.07 20.58 -10.41
C ASN A 32 -6.76 19.85 -10.08
N LEU A 33 -5.62 20.52 -10.22
CA LEU A 33 -4.31 19.96 -9.83
C LEU A 33 -4.22 19.73 -8.31
N GLU A 34 -4.72 20.67 -7.49
CA GLU A 34 -4.78 20.53 -6.04
C GLU A 34 -5.64 19.34 -5.60
N ASN A 35 -6.82 19.17 -6.22
CA ASN A 35 -7.68 18.02 -6.01
C ASN A 35 -6.99 16.71 -6.40
N GLU A 36 -6.27 16.70 -7.53
CA GLU A 36 -5.55 15.53 -8.00
C GLU A 36 -4.37 15.17 -7.07
N MET A 37 -3.64 16.16 -6.56
CA MET A 37 -2.60 15.98 -5.55
C MET A 37 -3.16 15.36 -4.26
N THR A 38 -4.29 15.86 -3.78
CA THR A 38 -4.97 15.30 -2.60
C THR A 38 -5.37 13.84 -2.84
N LEU A 39 -5.98 13.54 -4.00
CA LEU A 39 -6.38 12.19 -4.37
C LEU A 39 -5.18 11.23 -4.43
N ARG A 40 -4.05 11.68 -5.00
CA ARG A 40 -2.80 10.92 -5.08
C ARG A 40 -2.24 10.63 -3.70
N HIS A 41 -2.12 11.64 -2.84
CA HIS A 41 -1.62 11.50 -1.48
C HIS A 41 -2.45 10.47 -0.70
N ASP A 42 -3.77 10.66 -0.65
CA ASP A 42 -4.69 9.76 0.07
C ASP A 42 -4.65 8.32 -0.48
N GLY A 43 -4.54 8.18 -1.79
CA GLY A 43 -4.38 6.88 -2.46
C GLY A 43 -3.08 6.19 -2.04
N MET A 44 -1.96 6.91 -2.06
CA MET A 44 -0.65 6.38 -1.67
C MET A 44 -0.61 5.97 -0.21
N GLU A 45 -1.18 6.75 0.70
CA GLU A 45 -1.24 6.43 2.13
C GLU A 45 -2.01 5.12 2.37
N ARG A 46 -3.18 4.97 1.72
CA ARG A 46 -3.96 3.73 1.80
C ARG A 46 -3.20 2.52 1.24
N MET A 47 -2.53 2.70 0.10
CA MET A 47 -1.71 1.63 -0.49
C MET A 47 -0.56 1.24 0.43
N HIS A 48 0.18 2.21 0.99
CA HIS A 48 1.28 1.95 1.93
C HIS A 48 0.80 1.18 3.16
N LYS A 49 -0.30 1.63 3.78
CA LYS A 49 -0.87 0.97 4.95
C LYS A 49 -1.29 -0.48 4.65
N SER A 50 -1.94 -0.70 3.51
CA SER A 50 -2.40 -2.03 3.11
C SER A 50 -1.23 -2.98 2.82
N MET A 51 -0.21 -2.53 2.07
CA MET A 51 0.97 -3.34 1.78
C MET A 51 1.78 -3.63 3.05
N SER A 52 2.00 -2.63 3.91
CA SER A 52 2.73 -2.79 5.17
C SER A 52 2.08 -3.87 6.04
N SER A 53 0.75 -3.84 6.16
CA SER A 53 0.00 -4.84 6.91
C SER A 53 0.11 -6.24 6.29
N TYR A 54 0.01 -6.32 4.96
CA TYR A 54 0.11 -7.58 4.23
C TYR A 54 1.49 -8.22 4.34
N VAL A 55 2.56 -7.45 4.09
CA VAL A 55 3.94 -7.94 4.17
C VAL A 55 4.29 -8.36 5.59
N LYS A 56 3.87 -7.59 6.61
CA LYS A 56 4.05 -7.98 8.02
C LYS A 56 3.36 -9.30 8.36
N TRP A 57 2.17 -9.55 7.81
CA TRP A 57 1.47 -10.82 8.00
C TRP A 57 2.21 -11.97 7.30
N MET A 58 2.63 -11.78 6.05
CA MET A 58 3.38 -12.76 5.27
C MET A 58 4.75 -13.09 5.89
N SER A 59 5.42 -12.11 6.49
CA SER A 59 6.75 -12.29 7.08
C SER A 59 6.71 -12.83 8.50
N ARG A 60 5.52 -13.10 9.06
CA ARG A 60 5.36 -13.56 10.44
C ARG A 60 6.11 -14.86 10.66
N ARG A 61 6.97 -14.88 11.69
CA ARG A 61 7.72 -16.06 12.11
C ARG A 61 7.00 -16.77 13.25
N ASN A 62 7.24 -18.07 13.38
CA ASN A 62 6.62 -18.86 14.44
C ASN A 62 7.39 -18.62 15.75
N GLU A 63 6.76 -17.93 16.70
CA GLU A 63 7.32 -17.63 18.04
C GLU A 63 6.90 -18.69 19.09
N LEU A 64 5.94 -19.56 18.75
CA LEU A 64 5.27 -20.48 19.67
C LEU A 64 5.95 -21.85 19.79
N LEU A 65 7.04 -22.07 19.07
CA LEU A 65 7.77 -23.33 19.08
C LEU A 65 9.15 -23.05 19.61
N ASP A 66 9.56 -23.79 20.66
CA ASP A 66 10.89 -23.78 21.28
C ASP A 66 12.02 -24.19 20.30
N ASP A 67 11.68 -24.33 19.03
CA ASP A 67 12.55 -24.86 18.00
C ASP A 67 13.56 -23.79 17.55
N LYS A 68 14.82 -24.19 17.47
CA LYS A 68 15.94 -23.30 17.11
C LYS A 68 15.82 -22.79 15.67
N GLU A 69 14.97 -23.41 14.86
CA GLU A 69 14.80 -23.08 13.44
C GLU A 69 13.69 -22.05 13.21
N ARG A 70 14.08 -20.77 13.23
CA ARG A 70 13.23 -19.61 12.89
C ARG A 70 12.73 -19.65 11.43
N GLY A 71 11.55 -20.22 11.19
CA GLY A 71 10.86 -20.18 9.90
C GLY A 71 9.47 -19.55 9.96
N THR A 72 8.87 -19.31 8.80
CA THR A 72 7.43 -19.00 8.71
C THR A 72 6.60 -20.23 9.13
N PRO A 73 5.33 -20.06 9.57
CA PRO A 73 4.46 -21.19 9.89
C PRO A 73 4.35 -22.23 8.78
N MET A 74 4.36 -21.80 7.51
CA MET A 74 4.33 -22.69 6.34
C MET A 74 5.62 -23.50 6.19
N SER A 75 6.79 -22.87 6.39
CA SER A 75 8.07 -23.58 6.41
C SER A 75 8.13 -24.61 7.52
N TYR A 76 7.61 -24.28 8.71
CA TYR A 76 7.56 -25.23 9.82
C TYR A 76 6.66 -26.43 9.50
N LEU A 77 5.45 -26.18 8.98
CA LEU A 77 4.55 -27.24 8.52
C LEU A 77 5.24 -28.15 7.50
N GLY A 78 5.91 -27.56 6.51
CA GLY A 78 6.63 -28.31 5.48
C GLY A 78 7.70 -29.24 6.06
N ARG A 79 8.54 -28.71 6.96
CA ARG A 79 9.58 -29.47 7.66
C ARG A 79 9.00 -30.60 8.50
N THR A 80 7.96 -30.33 9.30
CA THR A 80 7.32 -31.38 10.13
C THR A 80 6.81 -32.54 9.27
N MET A 81 6.19 -32.24 8.12
CA MET A 81 5.72 -33.28 7.20
C MET A 81 6.88 -34.04 6.56
N ALA A 82 7.91 -33.35 6.10
CA ALA A 82 9.07 -33.97 5.48
C ALA A 82 9.80 -34.89 6.48
N THR A 83 10.12 -34.40 7.67
CA THR A 83 10.77 -35.17 8.74
C THR A 83 9.95 -36.40 9.10
N HIS A 84 8.63 -36.26 9.29
CA HIS A 84 7.81 -37.43 9.60
C HIS A 84 7.71 -38.41 8.44
N GLY A 85 7.74 -37.91 7.19
CA GLY A 85 7.79 -38.76 6.00
C GLY A 85 9.07 -39.59 5.90
N GLU A 86 10.19 -39.09 6.42
CA GLU A 86 11.49 -39.79 6.47
C GLU A 86 11.53 -40.93 7.50
N ASP A 87 10.60 -40.95 8.46
CA ASP A 87 10.49 -42.04 9.45
C ASP A 87 9.95 -43.35 8.85
N PHE A 88 9.34 -43.29 7.65
CA PHE A 88 8.75 -44.44 6.98
C PHE A 88 9.73 -45.13 6.01
N GLU A 89 9.47 -46.40 5.72
CA GLU A 89 10.16 -47.13 4.66
C GLU A 89 9.89 -46.50 3.28
N GLN A 90 10.84 -46.66 2.33
CA GLN A 90 10.77 -46.03 1.01
C GLN A 90 9.53 -46.41 0.18
N GLU A 91 8.96 -47.59 0.42
CA GLU A 91 7.75 -48.08 -0.27
C GLU A 91 6.45 -47.58 0.37
N SER A 92 6.53 -46.83 1.48
CA SER A 92 5.36 -46.27 2.14
C SER A 92 4.74 -45.18 1.27
N GLU A 93 3.54 -45.44 0.73
CA GLU A 93 2.77 -44.43 -0.01
C GLU A 93 2.52 -43.18 0.85
N PHE A 94 2.21 -43.37 2.14
CA PHE A 94 1.97 -42.27 3.07
C PHE A 94 3.24 -41.44 3.33
N GLY A 95 4.38 -42.10 3.57
CA GLY A 95 5.66 -41.43 3.76
C GLY A 95 6.07 -40.61 2.52
N ASN A 96 5.89 -41.19 1.33
CA ASN A 96 6.14 -40.51 0.06
C ASN A 96 5.20 -39.31 -0.15
N CYS A 97 3.92 -39.41 0.22
CA CYS A 97 2.99 -38.28 0.19
C CYS A 97 3.41 -37.15 1.12
N LEU A 98 3.80 -37.48 2.35
CA LEU A 98 4.28 -36.50 3.33
C LEU A 98 5.55 -35.79 2.86
N LEU A 99 6.52 -36.54 2.33
CA LEU A 99 7.74 -35.98 1.74
C LEU A 99 7.44 -35.00 0.60
N SER A 100 6.57 -35.40 -0.32
CA SER A 100 6.20 -34.57 -1.47
C SER A 100 5.52 -33.27 -1.03
N LEU A 101 4.54 -33.37 -0.13
CA LEU A 101 3.79 -32.22 0.36
C LEU A 101 4.64 -31.32 1.27
N GLY A 102 5.52 -31.91 2.09
CA GLY A 102 6.46 -31.18 2.93
C GLY A 102 7.40 -30.31 2.12
N ARG A 103 8.07 -30.91 1.12
CA ARG A 103 8.96 -30.20 0.19
C ARG A 103 8.25 -29.13 -0.62
N ALA A 104 6.99 -29.38 -1.02
CA ALA A 104 6.19 -28.37 -1.70
C ALA A 104 5.93 -27.14 -0.80
N ASN A 105 5.55 -27.35 0.45
CA ASN A 105 5.33 -26.27 1.42
C ASN A 105 6.62 -25.48 1.72
N GLU A 106 7.76 -26.15 1.87
CA GLU A 106 9.05 -25.46 2.03
C GLU A 106 9.39 -24.58 0.83
N ARG A 107 9.15 -25.07 -0.39
CA ARG A 107 9.37 -24.30 -1.61
C ARG A 107 8.46 -23.07 -1.69
N ILE A 108 7.18 -23.22 -1.32
CA ILE A 108 6.25 -22.08 -1.28
C ILE A 108 6.71 -21.07 -0.23
N ALA A 109 7.14 -21.52 0.94
CA ALA A 109 7.66 -20.64 1.98
C ALA A 109 8.88 -19.83 1.51
N GLY A 110 9.81 -20.44 0.77
CA GLY A 110 10.96 -19.73 0.18
C GLY A 110 10.56 -18.70 -0.88
N ILE A 111 9.55 -18.99 -1.71
CA ILE A 111 8.98 -18.02 -2.66
C ILE A 111 8.32 -16.86 -1.91
N GLN A 112 7.60 -17.15 -0.83
CA GLN A 112 6.96 -16.15 0.02
C GLN A 112 7.98 -15.22 0.69
N ASP A 113 9.08 -15.75 1.24
CA ASP A 113 10.16 -14.92 1.80
C ASP A 113 10.77 -14.02 0.71
N SER A 114 11.04 -14.57 -0.48
CA SER A 114 11.57 -13.78 -1.61
C SER A 114 10.61 -12.68 -2.06
N TYR A 115 9.30 -12.96 -2.08
CA TYR A 115 8.26 -11.97 -2.39
C TYR A 115 8.24 -10.85 -1.35
N VAL A 116 8.30 -11.19 -0.06
CA VAL A 116 8.34 -10.22 1.04
C VAL A 116 9.54 -9.28 0.90
N ASP A 117 10.73 -9.83 0.66
CA ASP A 117 11.95 -9.04 0.48
C ASP A 117 11.84 -8.09 -0.71
N CYS A 118 11.34 -8.59 -1.85
CA CYS A 118 11.13 -7.77 -3.04
C CYS A 118 10.09 -6.66 -2.80
N ALA A 119 8.95 -6.98 -2.16
CA ALA A 119 7.89 -6.03 -1.88
C ALA A 119 8.34 -4.91 -0.93
N ASN A 120 9.17 -5.24 0.07
CA ASN A 120 9.80 -4.26 0.96
C ASN A 120 10.76 -3.35 0.19
N ALA A 121 11.70 -3.94 -0.55
CA ALA A 121 12.77 -3.21 -1.23
C ALA A 121 12.31 -2.37 -2.43
N THR A 122 11.15 -2.69 -3.01
CA THR A 122 10.62 -1.99 -4.18
C THR A 122 9.39 -1.18 -3.79
N TRP A 123 8.24 -1.82 -3.65
CA TRP A 123 6.96 -1.12 -3.53
C TRP A 123 6.85 -0.27 -2.26
N LEU A 124 7.21 -0.83 -1.09
CA LEU A 124 7.11 -0.09 0.17
C LEU A 124 8.11 1.07 0.24
N ASP A 125 9.39 0.84 -0.06
CA ASP A 125 10.40 1.91 -0.08
C ASP A 125 10.02 3.04 -1.06
N ASN A 126 9.49 2.72 -2.24
CA ASN A 126 9.05 3.74 -3.20
C ASN A 126 7.82 4.53 -2.71
N LEU A 127 6.85 3.87 -2.06
CA LEU A 127 5.70 4.55 -1.48
C LEU A 127 6.11 5.47 -0.32
N GLU A 128 7.03 5.03 0.54
CA GLU A 128 7.55 5.83 1.66
C GLU A 128 8.28 7.07 1.17
N ARG A 129 9.14 6.93 0.14
CA ARG A 129 9.80 8.07 -0.50
C ARG A 129 8.81 9.03 -1.15
N SER A 130 7.80 8.50 -1.85
CA SER A 130 6.80 9.33 -2.54
C SER A 130 5.94 10.10 -1.56
N LEU A 131 5.53 9.47 -0.46
CA LEU A 131 4.78 10.12 0.62
C LEU A 131 5.61 11.16 1.37
N ALA A 132 6.92 10.93 1.54
CA ALA A 132 7.81 11.89 2.20
C ALA A 132 8.12 13.14 1.34
N MET A 133 7.94 13.07 0.02
CA MET A 133 8.21 14.16 -0.93
C MET A 133 6.98 14.96 -1.36
N MET A 134 5.76 14.47 -1.08
CA MET A 134 4.50 15.20 -1.29
C MET A 134 4.16 16.06 -0.09
#